data_AF-M7STU0-F1
#
_entry.id   AF-M7STU0-F1
#
_cell.length_a   1.000
_cell.length_b   1.000
_cell.length_c   1.000
_cell.angle_alpha   90.00
_cell.angle_beta   90.00
_cell.angle_gamma   90.00
#
_symmetry.space_group_name_H-M   'P 1'
#
loop_
_entity.id
_entity.type
_entity.pdbx_description
1 polymer ?
#
loop_
_entity_poly.entity_id
_entity_poly.type
_entity_poly.pdbx_seq_one_letter_code
_entity_poly.pdbx_strand_id
1 'polypeptide(L)'
;MLTVGRAVAGLGSSGLMNGSLTIWTVSVPPARLPSLQGMLVSIGQLGVACGPLLGGALTQYTTWRWCFYLNLPVGAIVAGLLVLTRIPEGTEKAGCHALFSSETVRKLDLFGLAIFVPAAIMFFLALEFGGSRYEWGSAAVVALLCAAGAAFTAFLAWEHRKGDDAMIPFSLLRPFIAIQTLTPRLRIPSALAILIFTQYFGAALFVTVAQSIFNNSMRRTLLQYAPGLDAEEIITGGAASVRSLATGKQLDGVLAAYAVSVDRVMYLAAALGAASFCFGWGLGWTDIRKVHRQNALEVEEENKVLEQKPAMDDLASGSGSTSNVERVG
;
A
#
# COMPACT_ATOMS: atom_id res chain seq x y z
N MET A 1 -20.49 -8.47 -10.93
CA MET A 1 -19.25 -9.20 -11.34
C MET A 1 -17.99 -8.33 -11.28
N LEU A 2 -17.98 -7.09 -11.81
CA LEU A 2 -16.80 -6.21 -11.82
C LEU A 2 -16.20 -5.98 -10.42
N THR A 3 -17.02 -5.73 -9.41
CA THR A 3 -16.58 -5.46 -8.02
C THR A 3 -15.85 -6.66 -7.39
N VAL A 4 -16.39 -7.87 -7.58
CA VAL A 4 -15.75 -9.10 -7.11
C VAL A 4 -14.41 -9.30 -7.82
N GLY A 5 -14.36 -9.07 -9.13
CA GLY A 5 -13.09 -9.10 -9.89
C GLY A 5 -12.06 -8.11 -9.37
N ARG A 6 -12.47 -6.88 -9.00
CA ARG A 6 -11.56 -5.89 -8.40
C ARG A 6 -11.08 -6.29 -7.01
N ALA A 7 -11.94 -6.92 -6.21
CA ALA A 7 -11.56 -7.43 -4.89
C ALA A 7 -10.49 -8.52 -5.02
N VAL A 8 -10.68 -9.48 -5.94
CA VAL A 8 -9.71 -10.55 -6.20
C VAL A 8 -8.40 -9.99 -6.77
N ALA A 9 -8.48 -9.06 -7.73
CA ALA A 9 -7.29 -8.41 -8.30
C ALA A 9 -6.51 -7.60 -7.26
N GLY A 10 -7.21 -6.89 -6.36
CA GLY A 10 -6.60 -6.15 -5.25
C GLY A 10 -5.88 -7.07 -4.27
N LEU A 11 -6.52 -8.18 -3.87
CA LEU A 11 -5.89 -9.22 -3.04
C LEU A 11 -4.62 -9.77 -3.71
N GLY A 12 -4.71 -10.19 -4.97
CA GLY A 12 -3.57 -10.71 -5.72
C GLY A 12 -2.42 -9.70 -5.88
N SER A 13 -2.74 -8.44 -6.19
CA SER A 13 -1.75 -7.36 -6.33
C SER A 13 -1.02 -7.08 -5.03
N SER A 14 -1.74 -7.06 -3.89
CA SER A 14 -1.13 -6.84 -2.57
C SER A 14 -0.14 -7.96 -2.17
N GLY A 15 -0.47 -9.21 -2.51
CA GLY A 15 0.39 -10.36 -2.24
C GLY A 15 1.64 -10.38 -3.12
N LEU A 16 1.50 -10.07 -4.41
CA LEU A 16 2.64 -9.99 -5.33
C LEU A 16 3.61 -8.88 -4.95
N MET A 17 3.09 -7.72 -4.53
CA MET A 17 3.92 -6.56 -4.21
C MET A 17 4.66 -6.71 -2.88
N ASN A 18 4.02 -7.26 -1.84
CA ASN A 18 4.72 -7.57 -0.59
C ASN A 18 5.65 -8.79 -0.73
N GLY A 19 5.23 -9.79 -1.50
CA GLY A 19 6.02 -10.98 -1.78
C GLY A 19 7.30 -10.67 -2.55
N SER A 20 7.23 -9.80 -3.57
CA SER A 20 8.41 -9.40 -4.35
C SER A 20 9.45 -8.69 -3.48
N LEU A 21 9.03 -7.81 -2.58
CA LEU A 21 9.92 -7.14 -1.62
C LEU A 21 10.58 -8.13 -0.67
N THR A 22 9.82 -9.10 -0.16
CA THR A 22 10.36 -10.15 0.71
C THR A 22 11.43 -10.96 -0.02
N ILE A 23 11.17 -11.35 -1.27
CA ILE A 23 12.13 -12.07 -2.11
C ILE A 23 13.40 -11.26 -2.30
N TRP A 24 13.30 -9.95 -2.55
CA TRP A 24 14.46 -9.08 -2.71
C TRP A 24 15.28 -8.97 -1.43
N THR A 25 14.65 -8.80 -0.27
CA THR A 25 15.37 -8.68 1.00
C THR A 25 16.24 -9.89 1.32
N VAL A 26 15.88 -11.07 0.80
CA VAL A 26 16.66 -12.31 0.96
C VAL A 26 17.67 -12.52 -0.18
N SER A 27 17.33 -12.08 -1.40
CA SER A 27 18.13 -12.39 -2.60
C SER A 27 19.17 -11.33 -2.96
N VAL A 28 19.03 -10.09 -2.46
CA VAL A 28 19.85 -8.94 -2.88
C VAL A 28 20.57 -8.32 -1.68
N PRO A 29 21.87 -7.97 -1.80
CA PRO A 29 22.59 -7.26 -0.74
C PRO A 29 21.88 -5.96 -0.33
N PRO A 30 21.82 -5.63 0.98
CA PRO A 30 21.04 -4.50 1.49
C PRO A 30 21.42 -3.15 0.88
N ALA A 31 22.67 -2.98 0.44
CA ALA A 31 23.13 -1.77 -0.24
C ALA A 31 22.46 -1.51 -1.60
N ARG A 32 21.93 -2.55 -2.27
CA ARG A 32 21.26 -2.42 -3.58
C ARG A 32 19.74 -2.43 -3.50
N LEU A 33 19.15 -2.79 -2.36
CA LEU A 33 17.70 -2.80 -2.15
C LEU A 33 17.04 -1.44 -2.44
N PRO A 34 17.57 -0.29 -1.98
CA PRO A 34 16.95 1.00 -2.26
C PRO A 34 16.96 1.36 -3.76
N SER A 35 18.01 0.96 -4.49
CA SER A 35 18.12 1.21 -5.93
C SER A 35 17.10 0.39 -6.73
N LEU A 36 16.96 -0.91 -6.43
CA LEU A 36 15.96 -1.76 -7.07
C LEU A 36 14.52 -1.32 -6.74
N GLN A 37 14.29 -0.93 -5.49
CA GLN A 37 12.99 -0.38 -5.08
C GLN A 37 12.68 0.93 -5.82
N GLY A 38 13.66 1.83 -5.94
CA GLY A 38 13.51 3.08 -6.69
C GLY A 38 13.20 2.84 -8.18
N MET A 39 13.87 1.87 -8.80
CA MET A 39 13.60 1.47 -10.18
C MET A 39 12.18 0.92 -10.36
N LEU A 40 11.72 0.06 -9.44
CA LEU A 40 10.36 -0.49 -9.47
C LEU A 40 9.30 0.59 -9.34
N VAL A 41 9.46 1.48 -8.35
CA VAL A 41 8.53 2.59 -8.14
C VAL A 41 8.49 3.47 -9.39
N SER A 42 9.63 3.75 -10.02
CA SER A 42 9.69 4.55 -11.25
C SER A 42 8.91 3.91 -12.41
N ILE A 43 9.08 2.61 -12.63
CA ILE A 43 8.32 1.87 -13.65
C ILE A 43 6.83 1.86 -13.31
N GLY A 44 6.48 1.67 -12.03
CA GLY A 44 5.10 1.74 -11.56
C GLY A 44 4.45 3.10 -11.84
N GLN A 45 5.16 4.20 -11.57
CA GLN A 45 4.67 5.56 -11.83
C GLN A 45 4.50 5.87 -13.31
N LEU A 46 5.37 5.33 -14.18
CA LEU A 46 5.14 5.39 -15.64
C LEU A 46 3.86 4.66 -16.03
N GLY A 47 3.58 3.51 -15.41
CA GLY A 47 2.32 2.80 -15.59
C GLY A 47 1.10 3.64 -15.18
N VAL A 48 1.17 4.35 -14.06
CA VAL A 48 0.12 5.27 -13.61
C VAL A 48 -0.10 6.42 -14.59
N ALA A 49 0.97 6.98 -15.18
CA ALA A 49 0.87 8.05 -16.17
C ALA A 49 0.30 7.56 -17.52
N CYS A 50 0.73 6.38 -17.97
CA CYS A 50 0.27 5.79 -19.23
C CYS A 50 -1.14 5.19 -19.14
N GLY A 51 -1.58 4.80 -17.95
CA GLY A 51 -2.85 4.11 -17.70
C GLY A 51 -4.09 4.87 -18.24
N PRO A 52 -4.29 6.14 -17.89
CA PRO A 52 -5.41 6.94 -18.41
C PRO A 52 -5.36 7.13 -19.92
N LEU A 53 -4.17 7.26 -20.52
CA LEU A 53 -4.01 7.44 -21.97
C LEU A 53 -4.40 6.16 -22.73
N LEU A 54 -3.89 5.01 -22.30
CA LEU A 54 -4.24 3.71 -22.88
C LEU A 54 -5.71 3.36 -22.63
N GLY A 55 -6.21 3.61 -21.43
CA GLY A 55 -7.62 3.41 -21.08
C GLY A 55 -8.55 4.27 -21.94
N GLY A 56 -8.23 5.56 -22.08
CA GLY A 56 -8.97 6.50 -22.94
C GLY A 56 -9.02 6.03 -24.39
N ALA A 57 -7.87 5.72 -24.98
CA ALA A 57 -7.78 5.22 -26.35
C ALA A 57 -8.58 3.92 -26.55
N LEU A 58 -8.45 2.95 -25.65
CA LEU A 58 -9.18 1.67 -25.74
C LEU A 58 -10.70 1.84 -25.62
N THR A 59 -11.15 2.78 -24.77
CA THR A 59 -12.59 3.08 -24.63
C THR A 59 -13.17 3.85 -25.80
N GLN A 60 -12.38 4.69 -26.46
CA GLN A 60 -12.82 5.48 -27.61
C GLN A 60 -12.85 4.68 -28.92
N TYR A 61 -11.86 3.81 -29.15
CA TYR A 61 -11.70 3.11 -30.43
C TYR A 61 -12.12 1.64 -30.42
N THR A 62 -12.32 1.02 -29.25
CA THR A 62 -12.63 -0.41 -29.17
C THR A 62 -13.76 -0.71 -28.19
N THR A 63 -13.46 -1.35 -27.06
CA THR A 63 -14.44 -1.70 -26.02
C THR A 63 -13.71 -1.69 -24.70
N TRP A 64 -14.38 -1.22 -23.65
CA TRP A 64 -13.85 -1.16 -22.29
C TRP A 64 -13.30 -2.50 -21.77
N ARG A 65 -13.74 -3.65 -22.31
CA ARG A 65 -13.30 -5.00 -21.92
C ARG A 65 -11.81 -5.26 -22.17
N TRP A 66 -11.22 -4.61 -23.18
CA TRP A 66 -9.80 -4.76 -23.50
C TRP A 66 -8.87 -4.26 -22.39
N CYS A 67 -9.36 -3.36 -21.53
CA CYS A 67 -8.65 -2.94 -20.32
C CYS A 67 -8.42 -4.14 -19.36
N PHE A 68 -9.29 -5.16 -19.38
CA PHE A 68 -9.13 -6.37 -18.59
C PHE A 68 -8.33 -7.45 -19.33
N TYR A 69 -8.57 -7.61 -20.62
CA TYR A 69 -7.87 -8.63 -21.42
C TYR A 69 -6.37 -8.36 -21.51
N LEU A 70 -5.93 -7.11 -21.49
CA LEU A 70 -4.50 -6.77 -21.49
C LEU A 70 -3.76 -7.25 -20.23
N ASN A 71 -4.45 -7.37 -19.09
CA ASN A 71 -3.84 -7.83 -17.84
C ASN A 71 -3.62 -9.35 -17.81
N LEU A 72 -4.44 -10.14 -18.52
CA LEU A 72 -4.35 -11.61 -18.52
C LEU A 72 -3.02 -12.17 -19.08
N PRO A 73 -2.55 -11.78 -20.28
CA PRO A 73 -1.30 -12.29 -20.81
C PRO A 73 -0.10 -11.84 -19.98
N VAL A 74 -0.10 -10.59 -19.48
CA VAL A 74 0.95 -10.10 -18.59
C VAL A 74 0.98 -10.91 -17.29
N GLY A 75 -0.19 -11.15 -16.68
CA GLY A 75 -0.31 -12.00 -15.50
C GLY A 75 0.15 -13.43 -15.73
N ALA A 76 -0.18 -14.02 -16.89
CA ALA A 76 0.26 -15.35 -17.27
C ALA A 76 1.79 -15.45 -17.45
N ILE A 77 2.41 -14.43 -18.06
CA ILE A 77 3.87 -14.36 -18.20
C ILE A 77 4.54 -14.28 -16.83
N VAL A 78 4.06 -13.40 -15.94
CA VAL A 78 4.60 -13.26 -14.57
C VAL A 78 4.45 -14.56 -13.79
N ALA A 79 3.28 -15.20 -13.87
CA ALA A 79 3.04 -16.50 -13.24
C ALA A 79 3.99 -17.58 -13.79
N GLY A 80 4.19 -17.62 -15.10
CA GLY A 80 5.13 -18.54 -15.75
C GLY A 80 6.58 -18.32 -15.30
N LEU A 81 7.03 -17.06 -15.24
CA LEU A 81 8.36 -16.71 -14.74
C LEU A 81 8.54 -17.12 -13.28
N LEU A 82 7.56 -16.88 -12.42
CA LEU A 82 7.64 -17.30 -11.01
C LEU A 82 7.72 -18.83 -10.84
N VAL A 83 7.05 -19.60 -11.71
CA VAL A 83 7.13 -21.07 -11.68
C VAL A 83 8.50 -21.57 -12.17
N LEU A 84 9.09 -20.90 -13.15
CA LEU A 84 10.37 -21.30 -13.73
C LEU A 84 11.58 -20.87 -12.89
N THR A 85 11.44 -19.82 -12.08
CA THR A 85 12.55 -19.27 -11.28
C THR A 85 12.57 -19.90 -9.89
N ARG A 86 13.63 -20.64 -9.55
CA ARG A 86 13.83 -21.10 -8.16
C ARG A 86 14.28 -19.92 -7.30
N ILE A 87 13.40 -19.49 -6.40
CA ILE A 87 13.67 -18.42 -5.44
C ILE A 87 14.57 -18.97 -4.32
N PRO A 88 15.72 -18.34 -4.01
CA PRO A 88 16.56 -18.74 -2.89
C PRO A 88 15.77 -18.70 -1.58
N GLU A 89 15.70 -19.83 -0.90
CA GLU A 89 14.89 -20.01 0.30
C GLU A 89 15.67 -19.51 1.52
N GLY A 90 15.28 -18.37 2.09
CA GLY A 90 15.92 -17.80 3.29
C GLY A 90 15.48 -18.43 4.60
N THR A 91 14.39 -19.22 4.60
CA THR A 91 13.82 -19.91 5.77
C THR A 91 13.04 -21.13 5.29
N GLU A 92 13.14 -22.27 5.99
CA GLU A 92 12.31 -23.46 5.76
C GLU A 92 10.82 -23.08 5.78
N LYS A 93 10.10 -23.32 4.68
CA LYS A 93 8.64 -23.16 4.68
C LYS A 93 8.03 -24.30 5.47
N ALA A 94 7.31 -23.98 6.55
CA ALA A 94 6.25 -24.86 6.99
C ALA A 94 5.26 -25.02 5.81
N GLY A 95 4.93 -26.25 5.42
CA GLY A 95 4.24 -26.56 4.15
C GLY A 95 2.92 -25.79 3.93
N CYS A 96 2.31 -25.92 2.74
CA CYS A 96 1.07 -25.22 2.38
C CYS A 96 -0.07 -25.39 3.44
N HIS A 97 -0.07 -26.50 4.17
CA HIS A 97 -0.98 -26.77 5.29
C HIS A 97 -0.69 -25.95 6.55
N ALA A 98 0.56 -25.53 6.79
CA ALA A 98 0.95 -24.69 7.91
C ALA A 98 0.55 -23.22 7.74
N LEU A 99 0.24 -22.80 6.51
CA LEU A 99 -0.35 -21.48 6.19
C LEU A 99 -1.78 -21.35 6.78
N PHE A 100 -2.52 -22.45 6.82
CA PHE A 100 -3.83 -22.56 7.47
C PHE A 100 -3.74 -23.15 8.89
N SER A 101 -2.53 -23.37 9.41
CA SER A 101 -2.36 -23.79 10.80
C SER A 101 -2.86 -22.67 11.72
N SER A 102 -3.57 -23.07 12.78
CA SER A 102 -4.09 -22.16 13.81
C SER A 102 -3.02 -21.23 14.39
N GLU A 103 -1.76 -21.65 14.37
CA GLU A 103 -0.63 -20.87 14.89
C GLU A 103 -0.28 -19.65 14.00
N THR A 104 -0.25 -19.81 12.68
CA THR A 104 -0.03 -18.71 11.72
C THR A 104 -1.22 -17.76 11.70
N VAL A 105 -2.45 -18.31 11.76
CA VAL A 105 -3.68 -17.52 11.81
C VAL A 105 -3.82 -16.74 13.14
N ARG A 106 -3.33 -17.29 14.26
CA ARG A 106 -3.26 -16.57 15.56
C ARG A 106 -2.24 -15.42 15.56
N LYS A 107 -1.17 -15.53 14.77
CA LYS A 107 -0.18 -14.45 14.62
C LYS A 107 -0.72 -13.28 13.79
N LEU A 108 -1.67 -13.51 12.87
CA LEU A 108 -2.39 -12.43 12.21
C LEU A 108 -3.34 -11.73 13.18
N ASP A 109 -3.30 -10.39 13.21
CA ASP A 109 -4.25 -9.59 13.98
C ASP A 109 -5.63 -9.51 13.31
N LEU A 110 -6.33 -10.64 13.26
CA LEU A 110 -7.66 -10.72 12.66
C LEU A 110 -8.69 -9.84 13.37
N PHE A 111 -8.56 -9.68 14.69
CA PHE A 111 -9.43 -8.79 15.46
C PHE A 111 -9.18 -7.31 15.11
N GLY A 112 -7.92 -6.89 15.06
CA GLY A 112 -7.56 -5.54 14.59
C GLY A 112 -8.09 -5.28 13.18
N LEU A 113 -7.88 -6.23 12.27
CA LEU A 113 -8.37 -6.16 10.89
C LEU A 113 -9.91 -6.07 10.82
N ALA A 114 -10.62 -6.87 11.62
CA ALA A 114 -12.08 -6.90 11.66
C ALA A 114 -12.69 -5.59 12.19
N ILE A 115 -11.96 -4.81 12.99
CA ILE A 115 -12.39 -3.48 13.44
C ILE A 115 -11.97 -2.41 12.41
N PHE A 116 -10.74 -2.49 11.90
CA PHE A 116 -10.17 -1.49 11.00
C PHE A 116 -10.91 -1.41 9.65
N VAL A 117 -11.17 -2.56 9.02
CA VAL A 117 -11.77 -2.59 7.67
C VAL A 117 -13.16 -1.93 7.67
N PRO A 118 -14.11 -2.29 8.57
CA PRO A 118 -15.36 -1.57 8.68
C PRO A 118 -15.21 -0.09 9.04
N ALA A 119 -14.25 0.26 9.92
CA ALA A 119 -13.99 1.66 10.27
C ALA A 119 -13.59 2.49 9.04
N ALA A 120 -12.67 1.98 8.23
CA ALA A 120 -12.23 2.60 6.99
C ALA A 120 -13.37 2.70 5.97
N ILE A 121 -14.20 1.65 5.82
CA ILE A 121 -15.36 1.66 4.92
C ILE A 121 -16.38 2.72 5.35
N MET A 122 -16.74 2.78 6.63
CA MET A 122 -17.69 3.77 7.16
C MET A 122 -17.17 5.20 6.96
N PHE A 123 -15.87 5.41 7.17
CA PHE A 123 -15.23 6.70 6.96
C PHE A 123 -15.26 7.12 5.48
N PHE A 124 -14.86 6.25 4.56
CA PHE A 124 -14.91 6.56 3.12
C PHE A 124 -16.33 6.77 2.62
N LEU A 125 -17.28 5.98 3.10
CA LEU A 125 -18.69 6.14 2.74
C LEU A 125 -19.24 7.50 3.22
N ALA A 126 -18.84 7.95 4.41
CA ALA A 126 -19.21 9.27 4.91
C ALA A 126 -18.64 10.40 4.03
N LEU A 127 -17.39 10.30 3.60
CA LEU A 127 -16.76 11.27 2.70
C LEU A 127 -17.37 11.27 1.30
N GLU A 128 -17.77 10.11 0.81
CA GLU A 128 -18.34 9.94 -0.52
C GLU A 128 -19.79 10.44 -0.58
N PHE A 129 -20.60 10.12 0.43
CA PHE A 129 -21.99 10.59 0.50
C PHE A 129 -22.12 12.02 1.04
N GLY A 130 -21.15 12.47 1.84
CA GLY A 130 -21.09 13.83 2.39
C GLY A 130 -20.96 14.89 1.29
N GLY A 131 -22.01 15.68 1.13
CA GLY A 131 -22.10 16.74 0.12
C GLY A 131 -22.56 16.28 -1.27
N SER A 132 -22.57 14.97 -1.55
CA SER A 132 -23.09 14.44 -2.82
C SER A 132 -24.56 14.02 -2.70
N ARG A 133 -24.84 12.97 -1.92
CA ARG A 133 -26.16 12.37 -1.73
C ARG A 133 -26.90 12.93 -0.53
N TYR A 134 -26.15 13.27 0.51
CA TYR A 134 -26.68 13.84 1.75
C TYR A 134 -25.90 15.11 2.09
N GLU A 135 -26.58 16.10 2.66
CA GLU A 135 -25.89 17.25 3.24
C GLU A 135 -24.94 16.81 4.37
N TRP A 136 -23.84 17.53 4.55
CA TRP A 136 -22.87 17.23 5.61
C TRP A 136 -23.48 17.23 7.02
N GLY A 137 -24.57 17.99 7.23
CA GLY A 137 -25.32 18.01 8.50
C GLY A 137 -26.37 16.90 8.65
N SER A 138 -26.55 16.04 7.64
CA SER A 138 -27.53 14.94 7.71
C SER A 138 -27.14 13.94 8.79
N ALA A 139 -28.15 13.46 9.54
CA ALA A 139 -27.97 12.44 10.57
C ALA A 139 -27.23 11.20 10.06
N ALA A 140 -27.42 10.82 8.79
CA ALA A 140 -26.72 9.68 8.19
C ALA A 140 -25.20 9.90 8.07
N VAL A 141 -24.76 11.07 7.62
CA VAL A 141 -23.33 11.40 7.44
C VAL A 141 -22.66 11.57 8.81
N VAL A 142 -23.32 12.29 9.72
CA VAL A 142 -22.82 12.49 11.09
C VAL A 142 -22.73 11.15 11.82
N ALA A 143 -23.74 10.28 11.70
CA ALA A 143 -23.71 8.95 12.31
C ALA A 143 -22.57 8.08 11.77
N LEU A 144 -22.33 8.10 10.45
CA LEU A 144 -21.21 7.37 9.84
C LEU A 144 -19.85 7.90 10.32
N LEU A 145 -19.68 9.22 10.44
CA LEU A 145 -18.45 9.83 10.96
C LEU A 145 -18.24 9.50 12.44
N CYS A 146 -19.27 9.59 13.27
CA CYS A 146 -19.20 9.23 14.69
C CYS A 146 -18.92 7.73 14.88
N ALA A 147 -19.59 6.86 14.11
CA ALA A 147 -19.34 5.42 14.14
C ALA A 147 -17.93 5.06 13.68
N ALA A 148 -17.44 5.71 12.61
CA ALA A 148 -16.06 5.56 12.16
C ALA A 148 -15.08 6.01 13.24
N GLY A 149 -15.29 7.17 13.87
CA GLY A 149 -14.45 7.67 14.98
C GLY A 149 -14.44 6.74 16.19
N ALA A 150 -15.60 6.21 16.59
CA ALA A 150 -15.71 5.22 17.66
C ALA A 150 -14.98 3.91 17.30
N ALA A 151 -15.12 3.44 16.07
CA ALA A 151 -14.43 2.24 15.61
C ALA A 151 -12.90 2.44 15.50
N PHE A 152 -12.45 3.61 15.04
CA PHE A 152 -11.03 3.97 15.00
C PHE A 152 -10.42 4.09 16.39
N THR A 153 -11.13 4.69 17.35
CA THR A 153 -10.65 4.75 18.74
C THR A 153 -10.60 3.37 19.39
N ALA A 154 -11.59 2.51 19.13
CA ALA A 154 -11.56 1.11 19.55
C ALA A 154 -10.39 0.33 18.91
N PHE A 155 -10.11 0.58 17.63
CA PHE A 155 -8.98 -0.01 16.93
C PHE A 155 -7.64 0.45 17.53
N LEU A 156 -7.45 1.76 17.74
CA LEU A 156 -6.24 2.28 18.36
C LEU A 156 -6.05 1.75 19.78
N ALA A 157 -7.12 1.65 20.57
CA ALA A 157 -7.07 1.05 21.90
C ALA A 157 -6.70 -0.44 21.85
N TRP A 158 -7.23 -1.18 20.85
CA TRP A 158 -6.87 -2.58 20.62
C TRP A 158 -5.39 -2.73 20.23
N GLU A 159 -4.91 -1.92 19.29
CA GLU A 159 -3.50 -1.94 18.88
C GLU A 159 -2.57 -1.59 20.04
N HIS A 160 -2.92 -0.57 20.83
CA HIS A 160 -2.13 -0.20 22.00
C HIS A 160 -2.07 -1.32 23.04
N ARG A 161 -3.16 -2.07 23.20
CA ARG A 161 -3.22 -3.23 24.12
C ARG A 161 -2.47 -4.45 23.59
N LYS A 162 -2.41 -4.62 22.26
CA LYS A 162 -1.79 -5.78 21.61
C LYS A 162 -0.27 -5.60 21.41
N GLY A 163 0.22 -4.36 21.36
CA GLY A 163 1.65 -4.06 21.38
C GLY A 163 2.38 -4.53 20.11
N ASP A 164 3.45 -5.30 20.27
CA ASP A 164 4.35 -5.69 19.17
C ASP A 164 3.75 -6.74 18.21
N ASP A 165 2.69 -7.45 18.61
CA ASP A 165 1.92 -8.39 17.76
C ASP A 165 0.69 -7.72 17.10
N ALA A 166 0.60 -6.39 17.16
CA ALA A 166 -0.44 -5.62 16.49
C ALA A 166 -0.26 -5.58 14.96
N MET A 167 -1.34 -5.30 14.24
CA MET A 167 -1.29 -5.10 12.79
C MET A 167 -0.33 -3.98 12.39
N ILE A 168 -0.31 -2.87 13.14
CA ILE A 168 0.59 -1.74 12.94
C ILE A 168 1.34 -1.47 14.26
N PRO A 169 2.47 -2.14 14.52
CA PRO A 169 3.26 -1.86 15.71
C PRO A 169 3.78 -0.42 15.65
N PHE A 170 3.41 0.39 16.66
CA PHE A 170 3.78 1.81 16.74
C PHE A 170 5.30 2.04 16.71
N SER A 171 6.11 1.03 17.09
CA SER A 171 7.56 1.05 17.01
C SER A 171 8.10 1.18 15.57
N LEU A 172 7.32 0.77 14.57
CA LEU A 172 7.69 0.80 13.15
C LEU A 172 7.20 2.07 12.43
N LEU A 173 6.48 2.97 13.10
CA LEU A 173 6.04 4.27 12.52
C LEU A 173 7.17 5.31 12.41
N ARG A 174 8.44 4.91 12.61
CA ARG A 174 9.61 5.78 12.45
C ARG A 174 9.83 6.15 10.96
N PRO A 175 10.45 7.30 10.66
CA PRO A 175 10.59 7.80 9.28
C PRO A 175 11.21 6.80 8.29
N PHE A 176 10.77 6.88 7.03
CA PHE A 176 11.17 6.01 5.90
C PHE A 176 12.67 5.65 5.81
N ILE A 177 13.56 6.63 6.01
CA ILE A 177 15.02 6.45 5.93
C ILE A 177 15.54 5.66 7.14
N ALA A 178 14.92 5.88 8.29
CA ALA A 178 15.22 5.21 9.55
C ALA A 178 14.87 3.72 9.44
N ILE A 179 13.75 3.38 8.79
CA ILE A 179 13.29 2.00 8.61
C ILE A 179 14.28 1.16 7.80
N GLN A 180 14.78 1.65 6.66
CA GLN A 180 15.65 0.85 5.79
C GLN A 180 17.06 0.66 6.36
N THR A 181 17.49 1.52 7.28
CA THR A 181 18.86 1.53 7.81
C THR A 181 18.98 1.04 9.25
N LEU A 182 17.98 1.29 10.11
CA LEU A 182 17.99 0.97 11.55
C LEU A 182 17.27 -0.32 11.91
N THR A 183 16.56 -0.94 10.96
CA THR A 183 15.73 -2.12 11.26
C THR A 183 16.52 -3.40 10.99
N PRO A 184 16.59 -4.34 11.96
CA PRO A 184 17.22 -5.65 11.73
C PRO A 184 16.62 -6.33 10.50
N ARG A 185 17.44 -7.08 9.74
CA ARG A 185 17.06 -7.67 8.43
C ARG A 185 15.72 -8.42 8.47
N LEU A 186 15.40 -9.06 9.59
CA LEU A 186 14.18 -9.83 9.81
C LEU A 186 12.89 -8.97 9.92
N ARG A 187 12.99 -7.70 10.33
CA ARG A 187 11.83 -6.79 10.49
C ARG A 187 11.60 -5.86 9.28
N ILE A 188 12.52 -5.84 8.30
CA ILE A 188 12.42 -5.00 7.09
C ILE A 188 11.11 -5.26 6.30
N PRO A 189 10.68 -6.52 6.04
CA PRO A 189 9.46 -6.76 5.26
C PRO A 189 8.21 -6.21 5.95
N SER A 190 8.11 -6.37 7.28
CA SER A 190 6.98 -5.84 8.06
C SER A 190 6.91 -4.31 8.03
N ALA A 191 8.06 -3.64 8.12
CA ALA A 191 8.11 -2.18 8.09
C ALA A 191 7.82 -1.62 6.67
N LEU A 192 8.28 -2.30 5.62
CA LEU A 192 7.92 -1.97 4.24
C LEU A 192 6.43 -2.19 3.95
N ALA A 193 5.83 -3.25 4.50
CA ALA A 193 4.40 -3.50 4.37
C ALA A 193 3.55 -2.38 5.00
N ILE A 194 3.91 -1.93 6.21
CA ILE A 194 3.25 -0.79 6.89
C ILE A 194 3.41 0.49 6.07
N LEU A 195 4.58 0.71 5.48
CA LEU A 195 4.82 1.87 4.64
C LEU A 195 3.95 1.86 3.39
N ILE A 196 3.91 0.72 2.69
CA ILE A 196 3.09 0.53 1.49
C ILE A 196 1.61 0.69 1.84
N PHE A 197 1.18 0.10 2.94
CA PHE A 197 -0.15 0.29 3.46
C PHE A 197 -0.47 1.77 3.69
N THR A 198 0.41 2.51 4.38
CA THR A 198 0.23 3.95 4.64
C THR A 198 0.20 4.74 3.33
N GLN A 199 1.04 4.40 2.36
CA GLN A 199 1.08 5.04 1.05
C GLN A 199 -0.24 4.84 0.28
N TYR A 200 -0.73 3.60 0.17
CA TYR A 200 -1.96 3.32 -0.58
C TYR A 200 -3.22 3.76 0.16
N PHE A 201 -3.28 3.56 1.48
CA PHE A 201 -4.39 4.02 2.30
C PHE A 201 -4.46 5.55 2.32
N GLY A 202 -3.33 6.23 2.53
CA GLY A 202 -3.24 7.68 2.46
C GLY A 202 -3.62 8.21 1.09
N ALA A 203 -3.12 7.61 0.01
CA ALA A 203 -3.51 7.98 -1.35
C ALA A 203 -5.02 7.78 -1.59
N ALA A 204 -5.59 6.64 -1.18
CA ALA A 204 -7.03 6.39 -1.30
C ALA A 204 -7.85 7.46 -0.55
N LEU A 205 -7.45 7.77 0.69
CA LEU A 205 -8.10 8.78 1.51
C LEU A 205 -8.08 10.17 0.86
N PHE A 206 -6.91 10.62 0.40
CA PHE A 206 -6.80 11.94 -0.22
C PHE A 206 -7.45 12.00 -1.61
N VAL A 207 -7.47 10.90 -2.37
CA VAL A 207 -8.24 10.82 -3.62
C VAL A 207 -9.74 10.95 -3.33
N THR A 208 -10.27 10.26 -2.31
CA THR A 208 -11.69 10.38 -1.94
C THR A 208 -12.02 11.80 -1.47
N VAL A 209 -11.17 12.42 -0.66
CA VAL A 209 -11.36 13.83 -0.24
C VAL A 209 -11.31 14.78 -1.44
N ALA A 210 -10.31 14.63 -2.32
CA ALA A 210 -10.18 15.44 -3.53
C ALA A 210 -11.41 15.30 -4.43
N GLN A 211 -11.91 14.08 -4.63
CA GLN A 211 -13.12 13.80 -5.41
C GLN A 211 -14.36 14.45 -4.78
N SER A 212 -14.51 14.37 -3.46
CA SER A 212 -15.62 15.02 -2.75
C SER A 212 -15.56 16.55 -2.88
N ILE A 213 -14.38 17.16 -2.71
CA ILE A 213 -14.18 18.61 -2.92
C ILE A 213 -14.50 19.00 -4.36
N PHE A 214 -14.00 18.24 -5.33
CA PHE A 214 -14.25 18.47 -6.75
C PHE A 214 -15.75 18.43 -7.05
N ASN A 215 -16.46 17.37 -6.66
CA ASN A 215 -17.88 17.21 -6.91
C ASN A 215 -18.72 18.31 -6.25
N ASN A 216 -18.42 18.62 -4.99
CA ASN A 216 -19.11 19.68 -4.24
C ASN A 216 -18.86 21.06 -4.87
N SER A 217 -17.62 21.32 -5.28
CA SER A 217 -17.26 22.54 -5.99
C SER A 217 -17.95 22.64 -7.34
N MET A 218 -17.95 21.56 -8.13
CA MET A 218 -18.49 21.53 -9.47
C MET A 218 -19.99 21.85 -9.45
N ARG A 219 -20.76 21.22 -8.55
CA ARG A 219 -22.20 21.51 -8.37
C ARG A 219 -22.47 22.98 -8.09
N ARG A 220 -21.70 23.59 -7.16
CA ARG A 220 -21.88 25.00 -6.80
C ARG A 220 -21.48 25.95 -7.93
N THR A 221 -20.39 25.63 -8.61
CA THR A 221 -19.75 26.52 -9.59
C THR A 221 -20.47 26.44 -10.93
N LEU A 222 -21.01 25.27 -11.30
CA LEU A 222 -21.82 25.10 -12.50
C LEU A 222 -23.11 25.94 -12.45
N LEU A 223 -23.76 26.02 -11.28
CA LEU A 223 -24.93 26.89 -11.09
C LEU A 223 -24.62 28.37 -11.35
N GLN A 224 -23.38 28.80 -11.13
CA GLN A 224 -22.94 30.19 -11.33
C GLN A 224 -22.59 30.48 -12.79
N TYR A 225 -21.81 29.61 -13.44
CA TYR A 225 -21.26 29.87 -14.78
C TYR A 225 -22.11 29.30 -15.93
N ALA A 226 -22.92 28.28 -15.69
CA ALA A 226 -23.79 27.67 -16.70
C ALA A 226 -25.16 27.25 -16.11
N PRO A 227 -25.99 28.22 -15.68
CA PRO A 227 -27.31 27.93 -15.13
C PRO A 227 -28.18 27.24 -16.18
N GLY A 228 -28.74 26.07 -15.82
CA GLY A 228 -29.63 25.28 -16.67
C GLY A 228 -29.09 23.91 -17.10
N LEU A 229 -27.81 23.62 -16.87
CA LEU A 229 -27.25 22.27 -17.04
C LEU A 229 -27.37 21.46 -15.76
N ASP A 230 -27.65 20.15 -15.89
CA ASP A 230 -27.63 19.25 -14.74
C ASP A 230 -26.19 18.92 -14.35
N ALA A 231 -25.83 19.30 -13.13
CA ALA A 231 -24.51 19.02 -12.58
C ALA A 231 -24.25 17.52 -12.45
N GLU A 232 -25.29 16.71 -12.21
CA GLU A 232 -25.14 15.26 -12.07
C GLU A 232 -24.69 14.62 -13.39
N GLU A 233 -25.26 15.05 -14.51
CA GLU A 233 -24.97 14.52 -15.83
C GLU A 233 -23.53 14.83 -16.25
N ILE A 234 -23.06 16.05 -15.95
CA ILE A 234 -21.67 16.46 -16.22
C ILE A 234 -20.67 15.73 -15.33
N ILE A 235 -20.97 15.56 -14.03
CA ILE A 235 -20.08 14.86 -13.10
C ILE A 235 -19.99 13.37 -13.46
N THR A 236 -21.12 12.74 -13.80
CA THR A 236 -21.18 11.31 -14.14
C THR A 236 -20.60 11.03 -15.52
N GLY A 237 -20.85 11.90 -16.50
CA GLY A 237 -20.24 11.81 -17.84
C GLY A 237 -18.74 12.13 -17.84
N GLY A 238 -18.28 12.91 -16.86
CA GLY A 238 -16.88 13.28 -16.71
C GLY A 238 -16.35 14.16 -17.85
N ALA A 239 -15.04 14.45 -17.80
CA ALA A 239 -14.40 15.40 -18.71
C ALA A 239 -14.50 15.02 -20.20
N ALA A 240 -14.59 13.73 -20.51
CA ALA A 240 -14.66 13.24 -21.89
C ALA A 240 -16.01 13.57 -22.56
N SER A 241 -17.10 13.63 -21.79
CA SER A 241 -18.45 13.87 -22.30
C SER A 241 -18.88 15.33 -22.22
N VAL A 242 -18.06 16.23 -21.66
CA VAL A 242 -18.39 17.66 -21.51
C VAL A 242 -18.74 18.30 -22.86
N ARG A 243 -18.00 17.97 -23.92
CA ARG A 243 -18.23 18.54 -25.27
C ARG A 243 -19.46 17.99 -25.97
N SER A 244 -19.98 16.84 -25.55
CA SER A 244 -21.26 16.32 -26.03
C SER A 244 -22.45 16.85 -25.22
N LEU A 245 -22.22 17.28 -23.98
CA LEU A 245 -23.26 17.72 -23.04
C LEU A 245 -23.46 19.25 -23.03
N ALA A 246 -22.48 20.04 -23.46
CA ALA A 246 -22.57 21.50 -23.51
C ALA A 246 -22.01 22.08 -24.81
N THR A 247 -22.72 23.03 -25.41
CA THR A 247 -22.35 23.65 -26.70
C THR A 247 -22.36 25.18 -26.60
N GLY A 248 -21.44 25.85 -27.30
CA GLY A 248 -21.37 27.32 -27.37
C GLY A 248 -21.03 27.97 -26.01
N LYS A 249 -21.75 29.03 -25.62
CA LYS A 249 -21.48 29.78 -24.37
C LYS A 249 -21.60 28.92 -23.10
N GLN A 250 -22.38 27.85 -23.13
CA GLN A 250 -22.48 26.92 -22.00
C GLN A 250 -21.19 26.11 -21.82
N LEU A 251 -20.48 25.78 -22.91
CA LEU A 251 -19.21 25.06 -22.83
C LEU A 251 -18.15 25.90 -22.12
N ASP A 252 -18.07 27.20 -22.41
CA ASP A 252 -17.14 28.11 -21.72
C ASP A 252 -17.42 28.17 -20.22
N GLY A 253 -18.71 28.22 -19.83
CA GLY A 253 -19.14 28.20 -18.44
C GLY A 253 -18.80 26.88 -17.72
N VAL A 254 -18.98 25.74 -18.39
CA VAL A 254 -18.61 24.43 -17.85
C VAL A 254 -17.09 24.33 -17.69
N LEU A 255 -16.31 24.78 -18.66
CA LEU A 255 -14.85 24.80 -18.58
C LEU A 255 -14.34 25.69 -17.44
N ALA A 256 -14.95 26.86 -17.24
CA ALA A 256 -14.65 27.73 -16.10
C ALA A 256 -14.98 27.04 -14.76
N ALA A 257 -16.11 26.36 -14.67
CA ALA A 257 -16.49 25.60 -13.47
C ALA A 257 -15.54 24.43 -13.18
N TYR A 258 -15.05 23.74 -14.23
CA TYR A 258 -14.00 22.73 -14.10
C TYR A 258 -12.69 23.34 -13.59
N ALA A 259 -12.23 24.44 -14.18
CA ALA A 259 -10.98 25.09 -13.78
C ALA A 259 -10.99 25.48 -12.30
N VAL A 260 -12.04 26.16 -11.84
CA VAL A 260 -12.19 26.56 -10.42
C VAL A 260 -12.27 25.35 -9.50
N SER A 261 -12.96 24.28 -9.92
CA SER A 261 -13.07 23.06 -9.10
C SER A 261 -11.76 22.30 -9.01
N VAL A 262 -10.98 22.27 -10.09
CA VAL A 262 -9.61 21.73 -10.10
C VAL A 262 -8.70 22.58 -9.21
N ASP A 263 -8.78 23.91 -9.29
CA ASP A 263 -7.99 24.80 -8.44
C ASP A 263 -8.20 24.52 -6.95
N ARG A 264 -9.47 24.31 -6.53
CA ARG A 264 -9.78 23.93 -5.14
C ARG A 264 -9.13 22.62 -4.70
N VAL A 265 -9.05 21.64 -5.60
CA VAL A 265 -8.34 20.38 -5.34
C VAL A 265 -6.83 20.61 -5.29
N MET A 266 -6.28 21.48 -6.14
CA MET A 266 -4.85 21.80 -6.14
C MET A 266 -4.43 22.54 -4.85
N TYR A 267 -5.30 23.37 -4.27
CA TYR A 267 -5.04 23.97 -2.96
C TYR A 267 -4.94 22.94 -1.83
N LEU A 268 -5.75 21.87 -1.87
CA LEU A 268 -5.59 20.75 -0.93
C LEU A 268 -4.22 20.09 -1.09
N ALA A 269 -3.82 19.79 -2.33
CA ALA A 269 -2.51 19.18 -2.61
C ALA A 269 -1.35 20.08 -2.14
N ALA A 270 -1.44 21.39 -2.39
CA ALA A 270 -0.45 22.37 -1.94
C ALA A 270 -0.37 22.43 -0.40
N ALA A 271 -1.51 22.44 0.28
CA ALA A 271 -1.57 22.45 1.74
C ALA A 271 -0.95 21.17 2.35
N LEU A 272 -1.23 20.01 1.76
CA LEU A 272 -0.63 18.74 2.18
C LEU A 272 0.87 18.69 1.93
N GLY A 273 1.34 19.24 0.80
CA GLY A 273 2.76 19.39 0.51
C GLY A 273 3.48 20.27 1.54
N ALA A 274 2.89 21.43 1.87
CA ALA A 274 3.42 22.32 2.89
C ALA A 274 3.43 21.67 4.28
N ALA A 275 2.34 21.00 4.68
CA ALA A 275 2.27 20.27 5.93
C ALA A 275 3.34 19.18 6.01
N SER A 276 3.50 18.39 4.94
CA SER A 276 4.52 17.32 4.86
C SER A 276 5.94 17.88 5.01
N PHE A 277 6.21 19.05 4.43
CA PHE A 277 7.49 19.74 4.59
C PHE A 277 7.74 20.14 6.05
N CYS A 278 6.73 20.69 6.74
CA CYS A 278 6.85 21.02 8.17
C CYS A 278 7.03 19.78 9.06
N PHE A 279 6.30 18.69 8.79
CA PHE A 279 6.47 17.42 9.50
C PHE A 279 7.85 16.80 9.29
N GLY A 280 8.47 17.04 8.13
CA GLY A 280 9.84 16.63 7.82
C GLY A 280 10.85 17.07 8.88
N TRP A 281 10.69 18.27 9.43
CA TRP A 281 11.61 18.82 10.44
C TRP A 281 11.43 18.17 11.83
N GLY A 282 10.23 17.68 12.14
CA GLY A 282 9.89 17.07 13.42
C GLY A 282 10.37 15.62 13.59
N LEU A 283 10.85 15.00 12.52
CA LEU A 283 11.20 13.56 12.48
C LEU A 283 12.59 13.23 13.08
N GLY A 284 13.33 14.23 13.55
CA GLY A 284 14.62 14.07 14.22
C GLY A 284 15.78 13.74 13.27
N TRP A 285 16.98 14.20 13.64
CA TRP A 285 18.19 14.00 12.83
C TRP A 285 18.91 12.73 13.29
N THR A 286 18.88 11.68 12.48
CA THR A 286 19.61 10.43 12.75
C THR A 286 20.82 10.33 11.83
N ASP A 287 22.03 10.21 12.39
CA ASP A 287 23.26 10.07 11.60
C ASP A 287 23.39 8.64 11.04
N ILE A 288 23.12 8.51 9.74
CA ILE A 288 23.11 7.24 8.99
C ILE A 288 24.50 6.56 8.99
N ARG A 289 25.60 7.30 9.21
CA ARG A 289 26.96 6.75 9.21
C ARG A 289 27.23 5.90 10.45
N LYS A 290 26.69 6.29 11.61
CA LYS A 290 26.82 5.51 12.86
C LYS A 290 26.09 4.18 12.75
N VAL A 291 24.94 4.19 12.08
CA VAL A 291 24.10 3.02 11.82
C VAL A 291 24.80 2.03 10.89
N HIS A 292 25.38 2.50 9.78
CA HIS A 292 26.16 1.65 8.88
C HIS A 292 27.33 0.96 9.58
N ARG A 293 27.99 1.68 10.51
CA ARG A 293 29.09 1.11 11.30
C ARG A 293 28.60 0.00 12.24
N GLN A 294 27.46 0.20 12.90
CA GLN A 294 26.86 -0.85 13.76
C GLN A 294 26.43 -2.07 12.96
N ASN A 295 25.74 -1.88 11.83
CA ASN A 295 25.31 -2.98 10.97
C ASN A 295 26.51 -3.74 10.38
N ALA A 296 27.62 -3.05 10.07
CA ALA A 296 28.85 -3.69 9.61
C ALA A 296 29.48 -4.58 10.71
N LEU A 297 29.42 -4.14 11.97
CA LEU A 297 29.91 -4.92 13.11
C LEU A 297 29.02 -6.14 13.39
N GLU A 298 27.69 -6.00 13.32
CA GLU A 298 26.75 -7.12 13.47
C GLU A 298 26.93 -8.18 12.38
N VAL A 299 27.15 -7.76 11.13
CA VAL A 299 27.43 -8.70 10.01
C VAL A 299 28.79 -9.39 10.19
N GLU A 300 29.80 -8.69 10.73
CA GLU A 300 31.09 -9.29 11.03
C GLU A 300 30.99 -10.32 12.17
N GLU A 301 30.16 -10.05 13.17
CA GLU A 301 29.87 -10.96 14.27
C GLU A 301 29.06 -12.20 13.81
N GLU A 302 28.04 -12.00 12.96
CA GLU A 302 27.27 -13.09 12.36
C GLU A 302 28.15 -14.00 11.47
N ASN A 303 29.04 -13.40 10.67
CA ASN A 303 30.01 -14.17 9.87
C ASN A 303 30.98 -14.96 10.76
N LYS A 304 31.46 -14.40 11.87
CA LYS A 304 32.32 -15.12 12.83
C LYS A 304 31.61 -16.31 13.46
N VAL A 305 30.33 -16.16 13.80
CA VAL A 305 29.51 -17.27 14.34
C VAL A 305 29.31 -18.37 13.28
N LEU A 306 29.06 -18.00 12.02
CA LEU A 306 28.90 -18.95 10.93
C LEU A 306 30.19 -19.69 10.58
N GLU A 307 31.35 -19.03 10.66
CA GLU A 307 32.67 -19.67 10.48
C GLU A 307 33.02 -20.62 11.65
N GLN A 308 32.54 -20.34 12.87
CA GLN A 308 32.75 -21.22 14.02
C GLN A 308 31.83 -22.45 14.05
N LYS A 309 30.66 -22.38 13.40
CA LYS A 309 29.66 -23.45 13.36
C LYS A 309 30.16 -24.79 12.76
N PRO A 310 30.85 -24.84 11.60
CA PRO A 310 31.39 -26.10 11.08
C PRO A 310 32.48 -26.71 11.99
N ALA A 311 33.28 -25.88 12.68
CA ALA A 311 34.30 -26.36 13.61
C ALA A 311 33.72 -27.01 14.88
N MET A 312 32.54 -26.56 15.34
CA MET A 312 31.82 -27.21 16.44
C MET A 312 31.14 -28.52 16.02
N ASP A 313 30.56 -28.58 14.82
CA ASP A 313 29.89 -29.79 14.31
C ASP A 313 30.88 -30.93 14.02
N ASP A 314 32.11 -30.61 13.60
CA ASP A 314 33.21 -31.59 13.45
C ASP A 314 33.72 -32.12 14.80
N LEU A 315 33.77 -31.29 15.84
CA LEU A 315 34.12 -31.72 17.21
C LEU A 315 33.01 -32.58 17.84
N ALA A 316 31.74 -32.30 17.55
CA ALA A 316 30.61 -33.08 18.01
C ALA A 316 30.54 -34.46 17.32
N SER A 317 30.79 -34.52 16.01
CA SER A 317 30.80 -35.77 15.23
C SER A 317 32.03 -36.66 15.48
N GLY A 318 33.18 -36.07 15.86
CA GLY A 318 34.39 -36.80 16.23
C GLY A 318 34.32 -37.52 17.60
N SER A 319 33.39 -37.13 18.48
CA SER A 319 33.27 -37.69 19.84
C SER A 319 32.47 -39.01 19.94
N GLY A 320 31.84 -39.46 18.84
CA GLY A 320 30.97 -40.65 18.81
C GLY A 320 31.62 -41.95 18.30
N SER A 321 32.91 -41.94 17.94
CA SER A 321 33.53 -43.03 17.14
C SER A 321 34.49 -43.97 17.89
N THR A 322 34.72 -43.83 19.20
CA THR A 322 35.81 -44.58 19.90
C THR A 322 35.36 -45.62 20.95
N SER A 323 34.10 -46.09 20.98
CA SER A 323 33.66 -47.05 22.01
C SER A 323 33.40 -48.50 21.58
N ASN A 324 33.74 -48.94 20.36
CA ASN A 324 33.41 -50.30 19.89
C ASN A 324 34.61 -51.04 19.27
N VAL A 325 35.71 -51.20 20.01
CA VAL A 325 36.74 -52.20 19.70
C VAL A 325 37.25 -52.82 21.01
N GLU A 326 36.44 -53.64 21.66
CA GLU A 326 36.90 -54.67 22.61
C GLU A 326 35.75 -55.60 22.99
N ARG A 327 35.53 -56.65 22.20
CA ARG A 327 34.97 -57.96 22.61
C ARG A 327 34.85 -58.89 21.39
N VAL A 328 35.94 -59.58 21.08
CA VAL A 328 35.87 -60.90 20.46
C VAL A 328 36.78 -61.80 21.28
N GLY A 329 36.13 -62.61 22.12
CA GLY A 329 36.67 -63.79 22.79
C GLY A 329 35.67 -64.91 22.57
#